data_AF-A0A813IS38-F1
#
_entry.id   AF-A0A813IS38-F1
#
_cell.length_a   1.000
_cell.length_b   1.000
_cell.length_c   1.000
_cell.angle_alpha   90.00
_cell.angle_beta   90.00
_cell.angle_gamma   90.00
#
_symmetry.space_group_name_H-M   'P 1'
#
loop_
_entity.id
_entity.type
_entity.pdbx_description
1 polymer ?
#
loop_
_entity_poly.entity_id
_entity_poly.type
_entity_poly.pdbx_seq_one_letter_code
_entity_poly.pdbx_strand_id
1 'polypeptide(L)'
;MEGENNMGKLSMMVINFMTNQCGWGLQLVDGGNLGRDGSIREQQIKFKATHPLNLIAPHLMIELRQVGYVEINGANTNGIFDKLDGWLKQKWSASQIQADPQYCDVKFSTSSFKSRGSEGENNMGLRSMELVDFMTQQCSWLVFRCDDHVQHGEHHVEFRDQGYIEVNGLHDAQDVKSALDDYYIPQGCTHYTQGFLEKEPYCDLKYRTPGNFYYRSGSTNNLGKRTTELAHFMGNRGWKLMLCNGGQRHRALTGLLTGLRANALRATVS
;
A
#
# COMPACT_ATOMS: atom_id res chain seq x y z
N MET A 1 -3.30 20.88 10.26
CA MET A 1 -2.51 20.35 9.13
C MET A 1 -1.75 19.13 9.63
N GLU A 2 -2.43 18.00 9.77
CA GLU A 2 -1.81 16.82 10.37
C GLU A 2 -1.04 16.03 9.31
N GLY A 3 0.28 16.04 9.43
CA GLY A 3 1.17 15.24 8.59
C GLY A 3 1.29 15.69 7.13
N GLU A 4 1.05 16.95 6.80
CA GLU A 4 1.49 17.51 5.50
C GLU A 4 3.00 17.66 5.48
N ASN A 5 3.62 17.32 4.36
CA ASN A 5 5.03 17.56 4.11
C ASN A 5 5.26 17.73 2.60
N ASN A 6 6.48 18.07 2.19
CA ASN A 6 6.86 18.26 0.80
C ASN A 6 7.62 17.06 0.21
N MET A 7 7.54 15.87 0.83
CA MET A 7 8.32 14.72 0.40
C MET A 7 7.99 14.30 -1.03
N GLY A 8 6.71 14.26 -1.41
CA GLY A 8 6.34 13.91 -2.78
C GLY A 8 6.91 14.88 -3.81
N LYS A 9 6.83 16.19 -3.53
CA LYS A 9 7.41 17.23 -4.39
C LYS A 9 8.93 17.13 -4.51
N LEU A 10 9.63 16.97 -3.38
CA LEU A 10 11.09 16.81 -3.37
C LEU A 10 11.52 15.52 -4.09
N SER A 11 10.78 14.42 -3.91
CA SER A 11 11.02 13.16 -4.61
C SER A 11 10.90 13.35 -6.12
N MET A 12 9.89 14.08 -6.59
CA MET A 12 9.73 14.38 -8.00
C MET A 12 10.85 15.27 -8.56
N MET A 13 11.43 16.18 -7.77
CA MET A 13 12.62 16.94 -8.18
C MET A 13 13.83 16.02 -8.37
N VAL A 14 14.07 15.08 -7.44
CA VAL A 14 15.16 14.10 -7.53
C VAL A 14 14.96 13.17 -8.72
N ILE A 15 13.74 12.65 -8.91
CA ILE A 15 13.39 11.79 -10.05
C ILE A 15 13.65 12.54 -11.36
N ASN A 16 13.14 13.77 -11.49
CA ASN A 16 13.33 14.59 -12.68
C ASN A 16 14.82 14.85 -12.98
N PHE A 17 15.62 15.16 -11.96
CA PHE A 17 17.07 15.31 -12.13
C PHE A 17 17.74 14.01 -12.60
N MET A 18 17.50 12.90 -11.89
CA MET A 18 18.15 11.62 -12.19
C MET A 18 17.75 11.06 -13.56
N THR A 19 16.47 11.18 -13.95
CA THR A 19 16.00 10.62 -15.22
C THR A 19 16.30 11.54 -16.40
N ASN A 20 16.08 12.85 -16.26
CA ASN A 20 16.11 13.77 -17.40
C ASN A 20 17.47 14.45 -17.58
N GLN A 21 18.27 14.59 -16.52
CA GLN A 21 19.61 15.18 -16.61
C GLN A 21 20.71 14.12 -16.54
N CYS A 22 20.53 13.06 -15.76
CA CYS A 22 21.54 12.01 -15.60
C CYS A 22 21.26 10.73 -16.42
N GLY A 23 20.09 10.60 -17.05
CA GLY A 23 19.73 9.48 -17.93
C GLY A 23 19.36 8.16 -17.22
N TRP A 24 19.31 8.15 -15.89
CA TRP A 24 18.97 6.94 -15.13
C TRP A 24 17.51 6.55 -15.36
N GLY A 25 17.20 5.26 -15.30
CA GLY A 25 15.81 4.79 -15.31
C GLY A 25 15.24 4.75 -13.90
N LEU A 26 14.05 5.31 -13.68
CA LEU A 26 13.32 5.08 -12.44
C LEU A 26 12.91 3.60 -12.36
N GLN A 27 13.18 2.94 -11.24
CA GLN A 27 12.82 1.55 -11.00
C GLN A 27 11.70 1.41 -9.98
N LEU A 28 11.78 2.12 -8.86
CA LEU A 28 10.84 2.00 -7.74
C LEU A 28 10.82 3.30 -6.95
N VAL A 29 9.66 3.64 -6.43
CA VAL A 29 9.49 4.62 -5.36
C VAL A 29 8.70 3.91 -4.26
N ASP A 30 9.27 3.80 -3.08
CA ASP A 30 8.68 3.10 -1.93
C ASP A 30 8.76 4.01 -0.71
N GLY A 31 7.75 3.99 0.15
CA GLY A 31 7.61 4.94 1.23
C GLY A 31 6.91 4.32 2.42
N GLY A 32 7.41 4.64 3.61
CA GLY A 32 6.93 4.06 4.85
C GLY A 32 7.06 5.03 6.02
N ASN A 33 6.32 4.76 7.09
CA ASN A 33 6.47 5.46 8.35
C ASN A 33 7.29 4.59 9.31
N LEU A 34 8.39 5.14 9.82
CA LEU A 34 9.32 4.57 10.78
C LEU A 34 9.24 5.29 12.14
N GLY A 35 10.04 4.84 13.10
CA GLY A 35 10.00 5.33 14.48
C GLY A 35 9.05 4.51 15.34
N ARG A 36 8.87 4.87 16.62
CA ARG A 36 8.00 4.12 17.56
C ARG A 36 6.51 4.42 17.36
N ASP A 37 6.21 5.54 16.74
CA ASP A 37 4.92 6.18 16.59
C ASP A 37 4.65 6.59 15.13
N GLY A 38 5.45 6.10 14.17
CA GLY A 38 5.39 6.55 12.78
C GLY A 38 5.79 8.01 12.58
N SER A 39 6.51 8.62 13.53
CA SER A 39 6.93 10.04 13.45
C SER A 39 7.97 10.31 12.38
N ILE A 40 8.68 9.28 11.92
CA ILE A 40 9.69 9.41 10.87
C ILE A 40 9.06 8.94 9.57
N ARG A 41 9.10 9.76 8.53
CA ARG A 41 8.71 9.33 7.19
C ARG A 41 9.95 9.04 6.38
N GLU A 42 9.94 7.92 5.68
CA GLU A 42 11.01 7.53 4.78
C GLU A 42 10.46 7.40 3.36
N GLN A 43 11.25 7.84 2.39
CA GLN A 43 11.02 7.61 0.97
C GLN A 43 12.31 7.02 0.37
N GLN A 44 12.19 5.83 -0.17
CA GLN A 44 13.23 5.17 -0.95
C GLN A 44 12.93 5.36 -2.44
N ILE A 45 13.94 5.82 -3.19
CA ILE A 45 13.86 5.97 -4.64
C ILE A 45 14.97 5.15 -5.26
N LYS A 46 14.60 4.16 -6.08
CA LYS A 46 15.56 3.26 -6.72
C LYS A 46 15.67 3.60 -8.20
N PHE A 47 16.90 3.76 -8.65
CA PHE A 47 17.24 3.98 -10.05
C PHE A 47 18.02 2.80 -10.61
N LYS A 48 17.85 2.54 -11.91
CA LYS A 48 18.68 1.62 -12.69
C LYS A 48 19.56 2.39 -13.66
N ALA A 49 20.75 1.87 -13.91
CA ALA A 49 21.70 2.47 -14.84
C ALA A 49 21.06 2.70 -16.23
N THR A 50 21.59 3.69 -16.94
CA THR A 50 21.18 4.06 -18.29
C THR A 50 21.16 2.85 -19.22
N HIS A 51 20.01 2.55 -19.82
CA HIS A 51 19.94 1.66 -20.97
C HIS A 51 19.96 2.52 -22.25
N PRO A 52 20.56 2.06 -23.37
CA PRO A 52 20.56 2.79 -24.65
C PRO A 52 19.17 3.13 -25.20
N LEU A 53 18.11 2.54 -24.63
CA LEU A 53 16.70 2.75 -24.98
C LEU A 53 15.92 3.45 -23.86
N ASN A 54 16.59 4.12 -22.92
CA ASN A 54 15.91 4.91 -21.90
C ASN A 54 15.23 6.10 -22.58
N LEU A 55 13.94 5.95 -22.86
CA LEU A 55 13.08 7.04 -23.28
C LEU A 55 12.89 7.99 -22.09
N ILE A 56 13.15 9.28 -22.33
CA ILE A 56 12.78 10.33 -21.38
C ILE A 56 11.24 10.39 -21.36
N ALA A 57 10.68 10.08 -20.20
CA ALA A 57 9.24 10.14 -19.97
C ALA A 57 8.92 11.15 -18.86
N PRO A 58 7.81 11.88 -18.94
CA PRO A 58 7.31 12.65 -17.82
C PRO A 58 6.97 11.70 -16.67
N HIS A 59 7.25 12.13 -15.45
CA HIS A 59 6.91 11.38 -14.25
C HIS A 59 5.87 12.15 -13.46
N LEU A 60 4.99 11.42 -12.78
CA LEU A 60 3.96 11.95 -11.90
C LEU A 60 3.93 11.11 -10.62
N MET A 61 3.84 11.76 -9.47
CA MET A 61 3.58 11.10 -8.19
C MET A 61 2.20 11.50 -7.70
N ILE A 62 1.39 10.50 -7.36
CA ILE A 62 0.05 10.68 -6.79
C ILE A 62 0.02 10.01 -5.42
N GLU A 63 -0.19 10.80 -4.38
CA GLU A 63 -0.23 10.35 -3.00
C GLU A 63 -1.69 10.27 -2.53
N LEU A 64 -2.12 9.08 -2.13
CA LEU A 64 -3.44 8.87 -1.52
C LEU A 64 -3.31 8.88 -0.01
N ARG A 65 -3.88 9.87 0.65
CA ARG A 65 -3.79 10.03 2.10
C ARG A 65 -5.08 9.57 2.76
N GLN A 66 -4.99 8.62 3.68
CA GLN A 66 -6.14 8.04 4.40
C GLN A 66 -7.05 9.09 5.07
N VAL A 67 -6.52 10.27 5.40
CA VAL A 67 -7.26 11.42 5.93
C VAL A 67 -8.15 12.14 4.90
N GLY A 68 -8.31 11.57 3.69
CA GLY A 68 -9.23 12.08 2.67
C GLY A 68 -8.61 13.05 1.67
N TYR A 69 -7.30 13.01 1.46
CA TYR A 69 -6.61 13.87 0.48
C TYR A 69 -5.94 13.08 -0.64
N VAL A 70 -5.98 13.64 -1.84
CA VAL A 70 -5.17 13.21 -2.99
C VAL A 70 -4.24 14.36 -3.34
N GLU A 71 -2.94 14.11 -3.30
CA GLU A 71 -1.90 15.09 -3.61
C GLU A 71 -1.18 14.64 -4.89
N ILE A 72 -1.01 15.56 -5.84
CA ILE A 72 -0.39 15.29 -7.14
C ILE A 72 0.84 16.18 -7.29
N ASN A 73 1.95 15.54 -7.67
CA ASN A 73 3.26 16.18 -7.83
C ASN A 73 3.86 15.82 -9.19
N GLY A 74 4.35 16.82 -9.93
CA GLY A 74 5.00 16.64 -11.23
C GLY A 74 4.50 17.62 -12.30
N ALA A 75 4.92 17.38 -13.55
CA ALA A 75 4.53 18.25 -14.66
C ALA A 75 3.15 17.87 -15.23
N ASN A 76 2.31 18.86 -15.53
CA ASN A 76 1.06 18.66 -16.25
C ASN A 76 1.32 18.33 -17.73
N THR A 77 1.72 17.10 -18.01
CA THR A 77 2.02 16.64 -19.36
C THR A 77 0.78 16.04 -20.00
N ASN A 78 0.47 16.42 -21.24
CA ASN A 78 -0.71 15.93 -21.99
C ASN A 78 -2.06 16.14 -21.27
N GLY A 79 -2.17 17.23 -20.50
CA GLY A 79 -3.39 17.59 -19.76
C GLY A 79 -3.75 16.59 -18.65
N ILE A 80 -2.77 15.86 -18.11
CA ILE A 80 -3.03 14.81 -17.10
C ILE A 80 -3.72 15.35 -15.84
N PHE A 81 -3.50 16.61 -15.47
CA PHE A 81 -4.19 17.21 -14.32
C PHE A 81 -5.69 17.34 -14.56
N ASP A 82 -6.11 17.78 -15.75
CA ASP A 82 -7.53 17.93 -16.09
C ASP A 82 -8.23 16.57 -16.21
N LYS A 83 -7.50 15.57 -16.72
CA LYS A 83 -7.98 14.18 -16.78
C LYS A 83 -8.20 13.61 -15.38
N LEU A 84 -7.23 13.78 -14.48
CA LEU A 84 -7.34 13.35 -13.09
C LEU A 84 -8.44 14.13 -12.35
N ASP A 85 -8.56 15.43 -12.55
CA ASP A 85 -9.64 16.25 -11.97
C ASP A 85 -11.02 15.71 -12.34
N GLY A 86 -11.28 15.51 -13.64
CA GLY A 86 -12.56 14.98 -14.12
C GLY A 86 -12.86 13.59 -13.56
N TRP A 87 -11.87 12.69 -13.57
CA TRP A 87 -12.04 11.33 -13.06
C TRP A 87 -12.25 11.29 -11.55
N LEU A 88 -11.47 12.04 -10.76
CA LEU A 88 -11.58 12.09 -9.30
C LEU A 88 -12.92 12.68 -8.86
N LYS A 89 -13.41 13.74 -9.53
CA LYS A 89 -14.74 14.30 -9.29
C LYS A 89 -15.84 13.30 -9.60
N GLN A 90 -15.75 12.60 -10.74
CA GLN A 90 -16.76 11.64 -11.15
C GLN A 90 -16.78 10.37 -10.29
N LYS A 91 -15.61 9.75 -10.09
CA LYS A 91 -15.48 8.42 -9.47
C LYS A 91 -15.48 8.51 -7.94
N TRP A 92 -14.82 9.51 -7.37
CA TRP A 92 -14.59 9.62 -5.92
C TRP A 92 -15.31 10.81 -5.28
N SER A 93 -16.16 11.51 -6.04
CA SER A 93 -16.82 12.74 -5.59
C SER A 93 -15.82 13.74 -4.99
N ALA A 94 -14.60 13.77 -5.53
CA ALA A 94 -13.54 14.61 -5.00
C ALA A 94 -13.80 16.08 -5.36
N SER A 95 -13.26 16.99 -4.56
CA SER A 95 -13.26 18.42 -4.85
C SER A 95 -11.82 18.94 -4.83
N GLN A 96 -11.44 19.69 -5.86
CA GLN A 96 -10.14 20.36 -5.85
C GLN A 96 -10.14 21.44 -4.77
N ILE A 97 -9.08 21.47 -3.98
CA ILE A 97 -8.88 22.47 -2.93
C ILE A 97 -7.58 23.23 -3.19
N GLN A 98 -7.40 24.37 -2.52
CA GLN A 98 -6.17 25.15 -2.64
C GLN A 98 -4.98 24.29 -2.20
N ALA A 99 -4.08 24.02 -3.14
CA ALA A 99 -2.79 23.42 -2.83
C ALA A 99 -1.85 24.48 -2.24
N ASP A 100 -1.06 24.08 -1.25
CA ASP A 100 0.13 24.84 -0.87
C ASP A 100 1.23 24.51 -1.88
N PRO A 101 1.71 25.49 -2.67
CA PRO A 101 2.72 25.25 -3.69
C PRO A 101 4.05 24.77 -3.12
N GLN A 102 4.29 24.88 -1.81
CA GLN A 102 5.46 24.31 -1.15
C GLN A 102 5.34 22.79 -0.91
N TYR A 103 4.11 22.27 -0.82
CA TYR A 103 3.86 20.85 -0.51
C TYR A 103 3.46 20.03 -1.73
N CYS A 104 2.54 20.53 -2.56
CA CYS A 104 2.08 19.82 -3.74
C CYS A 104 1.67 20.74 -4.88
N ASP A 105 1.57 20.20 -6.09
CA ASP A 105 1.20 20.97 -7.28
C ASP A 105 -0.34 21.04 -7.45
N VAL A 106 -1.04 19.94 -7.17
CA VAL A 106 -2.51 19.89 -7.13
C VAL A 106 -2.98 19.08 -5.94
N LYS A 107 -4.09 19.52 -5.31
CA LYS A 107 -4.68 18.86 -4.15
C LYS A 107 -6.19 18.70 -4.28
N PHE A 108 -6.68 17.55 -3.87
CA PHE A 108 -8.10 17.22 -3.79
C PHE A 108 -8.48 16.74 -2.40
N SER A 109 -9.71 17.01 -1.99
CA SER A 109 -10.37 16.35 -0.86
C SER A 109 -11.41 15.34 -1.36
N THR A 110 -11.55 14.22 -0.65
CA THR A 110 -12.54 13.18 -0.97
C THR A 110 -12.98 12.42 0.28
N SER A 111 -14.23 11.96 0.29
CA SER A 111 -14.78 11.05 1.30
C SER A 111 -14.72 9.57 0.87
N SER A 112 -14.11 9.26 -0.28
CA SER A 112 -14.06 7.90 -0.83
C SER A 112 -13.13 6.95 -0.07
N PHE A 113 -12.26 7.50 0.78
CA PHE A 113 -11.37 6.73 1.64
C PHE A 113 -12.09 6.35 2.93
N LYS A 114 -12.17 5.05 3.17
CA LYS A 114 -12.93 4.45 4.27
C LYS A 114 -11.96 3.66 5.13
N SER A 115 -12.11 3.78 6.44
CA SER A 115 -11.45 2.93 7.43
C SER A 115 -12.47 2.28 8.35
N ARG A 116 -12.20 1.06 8.81
CA ARG A 116 -13.06 0.30 9.72
C ARG A 116 -12.27 -0.30 10.86
N GLY A 117 -12.90 -0.31 12.03
CA GLY A 117 -12.37 -0.96 13.23
C GLY A 117 -11.12 -0.29 13.79
N SER A 118 -10.57 -0.89 14.85
CA SER A 118 -9.32 -0.46 15.47
C SER A 118 -8.08 -1.09 14.83
N GLU A 119 -8.27 -1.96 13.84
CA GLU A 119 -7.22 -2.81 13.28
C GLU A 119 -6.58 -2.24 12.01
N GLY A 120 -6.93 -1.01 11.62
CA GLY A 120 -6.40 -0.37 10.43
C GLY A 120 -6.92 -0.97 9.12
N GLU A 121 -8.10 -1.62 9.13
CA GLU A 121 -8.77 -1.98 7.87
C GLU A 121 -9.16 -0.70 7.12
N ASN A 122 -8.83 -0.61 5.85
CA ASN A 122 -9.18 0.51 4.99
C ASN A 122 -9.35 0.05 3.54
N ASN A 123 -9.88 0.92 2.67
CA ASN A 123 -10.06 0.62 1.24
C ASN A 123 -8.98 1.23 0.35
N MET A 124 -7.82 1.61 0.90
CA MET A 124 -6.78 2.30 0.12
C MET A 124 -6.23 1.41 -1.00
N GLY A 125 -6.06 0.10 -0.73
CA GLY A 125 -5.62 -0.88 -1.73
C GLY A 125 -6.52 -0.89 -2.97
N LEU A 126 -7.83 -1.00 -2.76
CA LEU A 126 -8.84 -0.92 -3.82
C LEU A 126 -8.80 0.43 -4.55
N ARG A 127 -8.70 1.55 -3.82
CA ARG A 127 -8.71 2.89 -4.43
C ARG A 127 -7.49 3.13 -5.31
N SER A 128 -6.29 2.75 -4.88
CA SER A 128 -5.16 2.93 -5.80
C SER A 128 -5.18 1.94 -6.96
N MET A 129 -5.86 0.79 -6.89
CA MET A 129 -6.11 -0.03 -8.09
C MET A 129 -7.05 0.66 -9.08
N GLU A 130 -8.16 1.25 -8.63
CA GLU A 130 -9.04 2.02 -9.53
C GLU A 130 -8.29 3.18 -10.22
N LEU A 131 -7.37 3.83 -9.49
CA LEU A 131 -6.52 4.88 -10.04
C LEU A 131 -5.52 4.32 -11.06
N VAL A 132 -4.90 3.17 -10.79
CA VAL A 132 -4.01 2.48 -11.73
C VAL A 132 -4.75 2.13 -13.01
N ASP A 133 -5.96 1.59 -12.92
CA ASP A 133 -6.78 1.25 -14.08
C ASP A 133 -7.06 2.48 -14.93
N PHE A 134 -7.47 3.59 -14.30
CA PHE A 134 -7.66 4.86 -15.00
C PHE A 134 -6.39 5.34 -15.71
N MET A 135 -5.28 5.39 -15.00
CA MET A 135 -4.02 5.91 -15.52
C MET A 135 -3.46 5.06 -16.67
N THR A 136 -3.57 3.74 -16.57
CA THR A 136 -3.08 2.82 -17.61
C THR A 136 -4.02 2.75 -18.80
N GLN A 137 -5.32 2.55 -18.57
CA GLN A 137 -6.29 2.28 -19.64
C GLN A 137 -6.75 3.56 -20.36
N GLN A 138 -6.89 4.69 -19.64
CA GLN A 138 -7.45 5.93 -20.21
C GLN A 138 -6.40 6.99 -20.49
N CYS A 139 -5.28 6.98 -19.75
CA CYS A 139 -4.22 7.97 -19.92
C CYS A 139 -2.99 7.43 -20.66
N SER A 140 -2.83 6.11 -20.76
CA SER A 140 -1.62 5.46 -21.30
C SER A 140 -0.34 5.78 -20.52
N TRP A 141 -0.46 5.94 -19.19
CA TRP A 141 0.68 6.14 -18.29
C TRP A 141 1.11 4.80 -17.66
N LEU A 142 2.40 4.67 -17.37
CA LEU A 142 2.96 3.65 -16.49
C LEU A 142 3.07 4.22 -15.07
N VAL A 143 2.64 3.50 -14.04
CA VAL A 143 2.11 4.18 -12.83
C VAL A 143 2.89 3.95 -11.53
N PHE A 144 4.21 3.73 -11.47
CA PHE A 144 4.91 3.23 -10.23
C PHE A 144 4.28 3.60 -8.86
N ARG A 145 3.61 2.62 -8.23
CA ARG A 145 2.92 2.79 -6.96
C ARG A 145 3.92 2.83 -5.81
N CYS A 146 3.70 3.78 -4.90
CA CYS A 146 4.46 3.99 -3.68
C CYS A 146 3.51 3.82 -2.50
N ASP A 147 3.21 2.58 -2.21
CA ASP A 147 2.75 2.19 -0.89
C ASP A 147 3.94 1.43 -0.30
N ASP A 148 3.94 1.10 0.99
CA ASP A 148 4.74 -0.03 1.47
C ASP A 148 4.45 -1.31 0.63
N HIS A 149 3.57 -1.31 -0.38
CA HIS A 149 3.09 -2.42 -1.19
C HIS A 149 2.86 -1.99 -2.68
N VAL A 150 3.65 -2.53 -3.63
CA VAL A 150 3.29 -2.87 -5.06
C VAL A 150 3.79 -1.99 -6.25
N GLN A 151 3.98 -2.60 -7.45
CA GLN A 151 4.14 -2.03 -8.82
C GLN A 151 3.02 -2.51 -9.81
N HIS A 152 2.92 -1.97 -11.04
CA HIS A 152 1.74 -2.05 -11.95
C HIS A 152 1.43 -3.37 -12.64
N GLY A 153 0.14 -3.56 -12.94
CA GLY A 153 -0.37 -4.62 -13.83
C GLY A 153 -0.42 -5.99 -13.16
N GLU A 154 -0.38 -6.00 -11.83
CA GLU A 154 -0.17 -7.20 -11.02
C GLU A 154 -1.28 -7.37 -9.99
N HIS A 155 -1.74 -8.61 -9.84
CA HIS A 155 -2.69 -8.99 -8.80
C HIS A 155 -2.00 -8.95 -7.44
N HIS A 156 -2.64 -8.30 -6.46
CA HIS A 156 -2.07 -8.08 -5.14
C HIS A 156 -2.67 -9.06 -4.13
N VAL A 157 -1.81 -9.83 -3.46
CA VAL A 157 -2.18 -10.67 -2.32
C VAL A 157 -1.59 -10.08 -1.05
N GLU A 158 -2.44 -9.59 -0.17
CA GLU A 158 -2.09 -9.06 1.15
C GLU A 158 -2.32 -10.11 2.23
N PHE A 159 -1.24 -10.49 2.91
CA PHE A 159 -1.32 -11.38 4.08
C PHE A 159 -1.53 -10.56 5.35
N ARG A 160 -2.69 -10.72 5.99
CA ARG A 160 -2.98 -10.14 7.31
C ARG A 160 -2.93 -11.23 8.36
N ASP A 161 -1.96 -11.17 9.24
CA ASP A 161 -1.80 -12.09 10.38
C ASP A 161 -2.88 -11.96 11.49
N GLN A 162 -4.01 -11.33 11.17
CA GLN A 162 -5.24 -11.27 11.96
C GLN A 162 -6.30 -12.29 11.53
N GLY A 163 -5.86 -13.37 10.88
CA GLY A 163 -6.75 -14.47 10.55
C GLY A 163 -7.40 -14.37 9.18
N TYR A 164 -6.89 -13.50 8.29
CA TYR A 164 -7.43 -13.35 6.94
C TYR A 164 -6.32 -13.16 5.89
N ILE A 165 -6.67 -13.37 4.63
CA ILE A 165 -5.87 -13.00 3.45
C ILE A 165 -6.79 -12.17 2.57
N GLU A 166 -6.30 -11.03 2.08
CA GLU A 166 -7.05 -10.13 1.21
C GLU A 166 -6.37 -10.07 -0.15
N VAL A 167 -7.14 -10.16 -1.21
CA VAL A 167 -6.62 -10.15 -2.57
C VAL A 167 -7.35 -9.07 -3.36
N ASN A 168 -6.57 -8.22 -4.02
CA ASN A 168 -7.04 -7.07 -4.78
C ASN A 168 -6.51 -7.12 -6.21
N GLY A 169 -7.22 -6.48 -7.13
CA GLY A 169 -6.89 -6.43 -8.55
C GLY A 169 -7.28 -7.70 -9.30
N LEU A 170 -8.31 -8.46 -8.89
CA LEU A 170 -8.74 -9.70 -9.58
C LEU A 170 -9.77 -9.48 -10.69
N HIS A 171 -10.12 -8.22 -11.00
CA HIS A 171 -11.22 -7.90 -11.90
C HIS A 171 -11.02 -8.44 -13.33
N ASP A 172 -9.76 -8.58 -13.78
CA ASP A 172 -9.38 -9.07 -15.10
C ASP A 172 -8.63 -10.43 -15.08
N ALA A 173 -8.43 -11.05 -13.91
CA ALA A 173 -7.74 -12.34 -13.77
C ALA A 173 -8.53 -13.35 -12.92
N GLN A 174 -9.61 -13.87 -13.51
CA GLN A 174 -10.44 -14.89 -12.87
C GLN A 174 -9.72 -16.23 -12.70
N ASP A 175 -8.72 -16.52 -13.53
CA ASP A 175 -7.86 -17.70 -13.41
C ASP A 175 -6.99 -17.66 -12.15
N VAL A 176 -6.53 -16.46 -11.74
CA VAL A 176 -5.81 -16.25 -10.48
C VAL A 176 -6.67 -16.64 -9.29
N LYS A 177 -7.96 -16.27 -9.29
CA LYS A 177 -8.88 -16.65 -8.22
C LYS A 177 -8.94 -18.17 -8.03
N SER A 178 -9.07 -18.93 -9.12
CA SER A 178 -9.07 -20.40 -9.06
C SER A 178 -7.74 -20.95 -8.55
N ALA A 179 -6.61 -20.37 -8.97
CA ALA A 179 -5.29 -20.76 -8.48
C ALA A 179 -5.12 -20.48 -6.98
N LEU A 180 -5.65 -19.37 -6.49
CA LEU A 180 -5.62 -19.02 -5.06
C LEU A 180 -6.53 -19.95 -4.25
N ASP A 181 -7.68 -20.37 -4.78
CA ASP A 181 -8.54 -21.38 -4.15
C ASP A 181 -7.83 -22.73 -4.02
N ASP A 182 -7.18 -23.19 -5.10
CA ASP A 182 -6.35 -24.40 -5.10
C ASP A 182 -5.23 -24.34 -4.04
N TYR A 183 -4.71 -23.15 -3.76
CA TYR A 183 -3.66 -22.96 -2.77
C TYR A 183 -4.20 -22.92 -1.34
N TYR A 184 -5.19 -22.06 -1.07
CA TYR A 184 -5.59 -21.72 0.29
C TYR A 184 -6.64 -22.67 0.88
N ILE A 185 -7.60 -23.16 0.09
CA ILE A 185 -8.67 -24.03 0.61
C ILE A 185 -8.11 -25.34 1.19
N PRO A 186 -7.15 -26.05 0.55
CA PRO A 186 -6.54 -27.25 1.14
C PRO A 186 -5.76 -26.99 2.44
N GLN A 187 -5.35 -25.74 2.69
CA GLN A 187 -4.68 -25.33 3.93
C GLN A 187 -5.68 -25.01 5.06
N GLY A 188 -6.97 -25.27 4.85
CA GLY A 188 -8.04 -25.03 5.82
C GLY A 188 -8.56 -23.60 5.83
N CYS A 189 -8.16 -22.77 4.85
CA CYS A 189 -8.78 -21.46 4.67
C CYS A 189 -10.20 -21.62 4.10
N THR A 190 -11.07 -20.66 4.39
CA THR A 190 -12.42 -20.60 3.85
C THR A 190 -12.69 -19.23 3.25
N HIS A 191 -13.59 -19.13 2.26
CA HIS A 191 -14.02 -17.83 1.79
C HIS A 191 -14.66 -17.04 2.93
N TYR A 192 -14.25 -15.78 3.08
CA TYR A 192 -14.87 -14.87 4.02
C TYR A 192 -16.27 -14.50 3.54
N THR A 193 -17.27 -14.76 4.38
CA THR A 193 -18.64 -14.29 4.14
C THR A 193 -18.80 -12.89 4.73
N GLN A 194 -19.19 -11.94 3.90
CA GLN A 194 -19.47 -10.56 4.29
C GLN A 194 -20.49 -10.52 5.43
N GLY A 195 -20.17 -9.82 6.51
CA GLY A 195 -21.09 -9.67 7.65
C GLY A 195 -22.29 -8.78 7.29
N PHE A 196 -23.42 -8.96 7.97
CA PHE A 196 -24.67 -8.21 7.71
C PHE A 196 -24.50 -6.67 7.71
N LEU A 197 -23.53 -6.14 8.46
CA LEU A 197 -23.27 -4.70 8.57
C LEU A 197 -22.26 -4.15 7.54
N GLU A 198 -21.59 -5.03 6.80
CA GLU A 198 -20.62 -4.64 5.79
C GLU A 198 -21.38 -4.29 4.51
N LYS A 199 -21.34 -3.03 4.08
CA LYS A 199 -22.12 -2.55 2.92
C LYS A 199 -21.42 -2.76 1.58
N GLU A 200 -20.09 -2.78 1.58
CA GLU A 200 -19.25 -2.91 0.39
C GLU A 200 -18.00 -3.74 0.75
N PRO A 201 -17.51 -4.58 -0.18
CA PRO A 201 -16.26 -5.31 0.00
C PRO A 201 -15.05 -4.36 -0.06
N TYR A 202 -14.06 -4.59 0.80
CA TYR A 202 -12.80 -3.83 0.83
C TYR A 202 -11.73 -4.39 -0.12
N CYS A 203 -11.94 -5.60 -0.63
CA CYS A 203 -11.06 -6.32 -1.55
C CYS A 203 -11.88 -7.24 -2.47
N ASP A 204 -11.28 -7.72 -3.56
CA ASP A 204 -11.97 -8.56 -4.54
C ASP A 204 -12.22 -9.98 -4.02
N LEU A 205 -11.31 -10.47 -3.18
CA LEU A 205 -11.38 -11.79 -2.59
C LEU A 205 -10.76 -11.79 -1.19
N LYS A 206 -11.48 -12.38 -0.23
CA LYS A 206 -11.02 -12.49 1.16
C LYS A 206 -11.15 -13.93 1.63
N TYR A 207 -10.08 -14.46 2.22
CA TYR A 207 -10.07 -15.75 2.88
C TYR A 207 -9.98 -15.57 4.38
N ARG A 208 -10.71 -16.38 5.14
CA ARG A 208 -10.50 -16.60 6.58
C ARG A 208 -9.50 -17.75 6.74
N THR A 209 -8.44 -17.53 7.51
CA THR A 209 -7.41 -18.53 7.76
C THR A 209 -7.70 -19.32 9.04
N PRO A 210 -7.31 -20.60 9.15
CA PRO A 210 -7.44 -21.33 10.40
C PRO A 210 -6.51 -20.76 11.49
N GLY A 211 -6.81 -21.04 12.76
CA GLY A 211 -6.13 -20.42 13.90
C GLY A 211 -4.61 -20.66 13.98
N ASN A 212 -4.11 -21.72 13.33
CA ASN A 212 -2.69 -22.08 13.26
C ASN A 212 -2.02 -21.69 11.92
N PHE A 213 -2.72 -20.98 11.04
CA PHE A 213 -2.18 -20.61 9.73
C PHE A 213 -0.99 -19.65 9.85
N TYR A 214 -1.17 -18.61 10.67
CA TYR A 214 -0.14 -17.65 11.04
C TYR A 214 0.46 -18.02 12.40
N TYR A 215 1.79 -18.06 12.47
CA TYR A 215 2.55 -18.15 13.72
C TYR A 215 2.94 -16.76 14.17
N ARG A 216 2.82 -16.48 15.47
CA ARG A 216 3.28 -15.24 16.10
C ARG A 216 3.87 -15.52 17.49
N SER A 217 5.04 -14.95 17.75
CA SER A 217 5.69 -14.90 19.07
C SER A 217 6.53 -13.63 19.17
N GLY A 218 6.01 -12.60 19.81
CA GLY A 218 6.63 -11.27 19.84
C GLY A 218 6.72 -10.65 18.43
N SER A 219 7.92 -10.25 18.01
CA SER A 219 8.21 -9.81 16.64
C SER A 219 8.40 -10.97 15.65
N THR A 220 8.49 -12.21 16.14
CA THR A 220 8.64 -13.40 15.29
C THR A 220 7.30 -13.79 14.70
N ASN A 221 7.24 -13.97 13.39
CA ASN A 221 6.06 -14.49 12.70
C ASN A 221 6.48 -15.35 11.49
N ASN A 222 5.52 -16.03 10.85
CA ASN A 222 5.77 -16.84 9.65
C ASN A 222 5.30 -16.17 8.33
N LEU A 223 5.08 -14.85 8.30
CA LEU A 223 4.56 -14.17 7.11
C LEU A 223 5.49 -14.34 5.90
N GLY A 224 6.80 -14.10 6.07
CA GLY A 224 7.77 -14.30 4.99
C GLY A 224 7.80 -15.72 4.43
N LYS A 225 7.60 -16.73 5.31
CA LYS A 225 7.45 -18.13 4.88
C LYS A 225 6.18 -18.31 4.05
N ARG A 226 5.03 -17.80 4.50
CA ARG A 226 3.76 -17.88 3.77
C ARG A 226 3.81 -17.19 2.41
N THR A 227 4.45 -16.04 2.33
CA THR A 227 4.65 -15.33 1.06
C THR A 227 5.54 -16.14 0.12
N THR A 228 6.62 -16.74 0.61
CA THR A 228 7.52 -17.57 -0.21
C THR A 228 6.83 -18.84 -0.71
N GLU A 229 6.02 -19.50 0.14
CA GLU A 229 5.24 -20.68 -0.26
C GLU A 229 4.22 -20.33 -1.35
N LEU A 230 3.49 -19.21 -1.21
CA LEU A 230 2.56 -18.75 -2.23
C LEU A 230 3.30 -18.40 -3.53
N ALA A 231 4.40 -17.65 -3.43
CA ALA A 231 5.19 -17.25 -4.58
C ALA A 231 5.72 -18.46 -5.36
N HIS A 232 6.16 -19.51 -4.66
CA HIS A 232 6.59 -20.74 -5.29
C HIS A 232 5.42 -21.46 -6.00
N PHE A 233 4.28 -21.58 -5.32
CA PHE A 233 3.08 -22.20 -5.89
C PHE A 233 2.57 -21.47 -7.15
N MET A 234 2.51 -20.14 -7.09
CA MET A 234 2.08 -19.28 -8.19
C MET A 234 3.14 -19.29 -9.32
N GLY A 235 4.42 -19.36 -8.97
CA GLY A 235 5.56 -19.60 -9.85
C GLY A 235 5.35 -20.78 -10.79
N ASN A 236 4.92 -21.91 -10.23
CA ASN A 236 4.64 -23.13 -10.99
C ASN A 236 3.42 -23.02 -11.93
N ARG A 237 2.66 -21.91 -11.84
CA ARG A 237 1.51 -21.57 -12.71
C ARG A 237 1.80 -20.39 -13.64
N GLY A 238 3.07 -20.00 -13.80
CA GLY A 238 3.49 -18.94 -14.72
C GLY A 238 3.43 -17.52 -14.13
N TRP A 239 3.10 -17.39 -12.85
CA TRP A 239 3.09 -16.10 -12.16
C TRP A 239 4.46 -15.81 -11.52
N LYS A 240 4.78 -14.55 -11.27
CA LYS A 240 6.04 -14.17 -10.64
C LYS A 240 5.79 -13.23 -9.47
N LEU A 241 6.37 -13.55 -8.32
CA LEU A 241 6.45 -12.58 -7.22
C LEU A 241 7.43 -11.48 -7.62
N MET A 242 6.92 -10.26 -7.70
CA MET A 242 7.68 -9.09 -8.15
C MET A 242 8.17 -8.23 -6.98
N LEU A 243 7.33 -8.08 -5.95
CA LEU A 243 7.67 -7.37 -4.73
C LEU A 243 7.02 -8.05 -3.51
N CYS A 244 7.72 -8.05 -2.39
CA CYS A 244 7.20 -8.49 -1.10
C CYS A 244 7.72 -7.54 -0.03
N ASN A 245 6.83 -6.75 0.52
CA ASN A 245 7.15 -5.78 1.55
C ASN A 245 6.37 -6.12 2.82
N GLY A 246 7.03 -5.99 3.98
CA GLY A 246 6.40 -6.23 5.27
C GLY A 246 5.87 -4.93 5.86
N GLY A 247 4.55 -4.79 6.02
CA GLY A 247 3.97 -3.66 6.75
C GLY A 247 4.19 -3.84 8.25
N GLN A 248 4.90 -2.92 8.91
CA GLN A 248 4.93 -2.90 10.37
C GLN A 248 3.62 -2.32 10.91
N ARG A 249 2.83 -3.13 11.62
CA ARG A 249 1.75 -2.60 12.46
C ARG A 249 2.32 -2.13 13.78
N HIS A 250 2.23 -0.82 14.04
CA HIS A 250 2.40 -0.29 15.39
C HIS A 250 1.32 -0.82 16.31
N ARG A 251 1.69 -1.67 17.27
CA ARG A 251 0.92 -1.77 18.51
C ARG A 251 1.20 -0.52 19.31
N ALA A 252 0.28 0.46 19.28
CA ALA A 252 0.16 1.40 20.37
C ALA A 252 -0.01 0.56 21.65
N LEU A 253 0.98 0.64 22.54
CA LEU A 253 0.87 0.09 23.88
C LEU A 253 -0.37 0.72 24.53
N THR A 254 -1.44 -0.06 24.67
CA THR A 254 -2.45 0.15 25.70
C THR A 254 -1.80 -0.10 27.06
N GLY A 255 -0.93 0.84 27.46
CA GLY A 255 -0.34 0.90 28.78
C GLY A 255 -1.26 1.69 29.70
N LEU A 256 -2.25 1.04 30.30
CA LEU A 256 -2.76 1.44 31.61
C LEU A 256 -3.53 0.29 32.28
N LEU A 257 -2.97 -0.14 33.42
CA LEU A 257 -3.49 -1.03 34.48
C LEU A 257 -2.91 -2.45 34.54
N THR A 258 -1.63 -2.52 34.90
CA THR A 258 -1.14 -3.44 35.95
C THR A 258 0.00 -2.75 36.69
N GLY A 259 -0.38 -1.79 37.53
CA GLY A 259 0.49 -1.25 38.57
C GLY A 259 0.22 -1.97 39.91
N LEU A 260 1.30 -2.16 40.69
CA LEU A 260 1.37 -2.52 42.11
C LEU A 260 1.58 -4.01 42.44
N ARG A 261 2.86 -4.43 42.52
CA ARG A 261 3.65 -4.43 43.77
C ARG A 261 5.02 -5.06 43.54
N ALA A 262 6.06 -4.23 43.58
CA ALA A 262 7.37 -4.61 44.07
C ALA A 262 7.73 -3.59 45.15
N ASN A 263 7.84 -4.02 46.40
CA ASN A 263 8.58 -3.29 47.43
C ASN A 263 9.54 -4.28 48.09
N ALA A 264 10.77 -3.82 48.20
CA ALA A 264 11.98 -4.50 48.65
C ALA A 264 12.07 -4.67 50.18
N LEU A 265 13.20 -5.28 50.61
CA LEU A 265 13.78 -5.47 51.96
C LEU A 265 13.59 -6.91 52.49
N ARG A 266 14.58 -7.67 52.94
CA ARG A 266 15.97 -7.43 53.38
C ARG A 266 16.78 -8.73 53.24
N ALA A 267 18.09 -8.62 53.08
CA ALA A 267 19.04 -9.65 53.47
C ALA A 267 19.39 -9.48 54.97
N THR A 268 19.45 -10.58 55.72
CA THR A 268 20.47 -10.81 56.77
C THR A 268 20.48 -12.29 57.19
N VAL A 269 21.70 -12.82 57.13
CA VAL A 269 22.34 -13.96 57.80
C VAL A 269 21.68 -14.49 59.09
N SER A 270 21.43 -15.80 59.12
CA SER A 270 21.93 -16.78 60.11
C SER A 270 21.64 -18.19 59.61
#